data_AF-A0A382LIQ2-F1
#
_entry.id   AF-A0A382LIQ2-F1
#
_cell.length_a   1.000
_cell.length_b   1.000
_cell.length_c   1.000
_cell.angle_alpha   90.00
_cell.angle_beta   90.00
_cell.angle_gamma   90.00
#
_symmetry.space_group_name_H-M   'P 1'
#
loop_
_entity.id
_entity.type
_entity.pdbx_description
1 polymer ?
#
loop_
_entity_poly.entity_id
_entity_poly.type
_entity_poly.pdbx_seq_one_letter_code
_entity_poly.pdbx_strand_id
1 'polypeptide(L)' 'MKKFLFSFSLLACLASFSLAEPKFKKITLDDKFRSEGVGIGDFNKDGKNDVVVGEVWYEAPKWTPHEI' A
#
# COMPACT_ATOMS: atom_id res chain seq x y z
N MET A 1 8.38 -59.26 -20.58
CA MET A 1 7.15 -58.60 -20.08
C MET A 1 7.59 -57.26 -19.49
N LYS A 2 7.31 -56.12 -20.16
CA LYS A 2 6.25 -55.16 -19.78
C LYS A 2 6.42 -54.70 -18.32
N LYS A 3 6.70 -53.43 -17.96
CA LYS A 3 6.57 -52.13 -18.62
C LYS A 3 7.46 -51.10 -17.91
N PHE A 4 8.12 -50.29 -18.71
CA PHE A 4 8.57 -48.94 -18.41
C PHE A 4 7.37 -48.14 -17.85
N LEU A 5 7.40 -47.69 -16.60
CA LEU A 5 6.41 -46.76 -16.06
C LEU A 5 6.94 -45.34 -16.22
N PHE A 6 6.63 -44.81 -17.40
CA PHE A 6 6.68 -43.40 -17.74
C PHE A 6 5.96 -42.56 -16.67
N SER A 7 6.67 -41.52 -16.21
CA SER A 7 6.19 -40.13 -16.14
C SER A 7 4.68 -39.94 -16.28
N PHE A 8 3.97 -39.64 -15.18
CA PHE A 8 2.71 -38.88 -15.23
C PHE A 8 2.25 -38.46 -13.82
N SER A 9 2.84 -37.43 -13.19
CA SER A 9 2.17 -36.78 -12.04
C SER A 9 2.62 -35.37 -11.68
N LEU A 10 3.54 -34.72 -12.40
CA LEU A 10 3.99 -33.37 -12.03
C LEU A 10 3.37 -32.24 -12.87
N LEU A 11 2.27 -32.48 -13.60
CA LEU A 11 1.65 -31.48 -14.48
C LEU A 11 0.37 -30.84 -13.91
N ALA A 12 0.27 -30.68 -12.58
CA ALA A 12 -0.98 -30.21 -11.96
C ALA A 12 -0.85 -28.94 -11.10
N CYS A 13 0.18 -28.11 -11.27
CA CYS A 13 0.20 -26.83 -10.58
C CYS A 13 0.94 -25.74 -11.34
N LEU A 14 0.44 -25.40 -12.52
CA LEU A 14 0.59 -24.05 -13.08
C LEU A 14 -0.76 -23.36 -12.97
N ALA A 15 -1.26 -23.22 -11.75
CA ALA A 15 -2.30 -22.24 -11.49
C ALA A 15 -1.62 -20.87 -11.67
N SER A 16 -1.92 -20.20 -12.77
CA SER A 16 -1.51 -18.82 -12.99
C SER A 16 -2.11 -17.97 -11.88
N PHE A 17 -1.33 -17.68 -10.84
CA PHE A 17 -1.67 -16.63 -9.88
C PHE A 17 -1.66 -15.30 -10.64
N SER A 18 -2.85 -14.87 -11.07
CA SER A 18 -3.05 -13.48 -11.46
C SER A 18 -2.91 -12.65 -10.20
N LEU A 19 -1.91 -11.78 -10.15
CA LEU A 19 -1.78 -10.81 -9.09
C LEU A 19 -2.98 -9.86 -9.25
N ALA A 20 -3.96 -9.97 -8.35
CA ALA A 20 -5.12 -9.10 -8.39
C ALA A 20 -4.64 -7.64 -8.40
N GLU A 21 -5.24 -6.82 -9.26
CA GLU A 21 -4.88 -5.41 -9.30
C GLU A 21 -5.10 -4.76 -7.93
N PRO A 22 -4.15 -3.93 -7.46
CA PRO A 22 -4.32 -3.23 -6.19
C PRO A 22 -5.53 -2.30 -6.28
N LYS A 23 -6.44 -2.42 -5.30
CA LYS A 23 -7.55 -1.48 -5.13
C LYS A 23 -7.08 -0.31 -4.29
N PHE A 24 -7.25 0.89 -4.81
CA PHE A 24 -6.93 2.13 -4.10
C PHE A 24 -8.19 2.75 -3.49
N LYS A 25 -8.07 3.26 -2.26
CA LYS A 25 -9.10 4.09 -1.62
C LYS A 25 -8.63 5.55 -1.65
N LYS A 26 -9.40 6.42 -2.30
CA LYS A 26 -9.18 7.86 -2.24
C LYS A 26 -9.53 8.38 -0.84
N ILE A 27 -8.64 9.17 -0.25
CA ILE A 27 -8.86 9.94 0.97
C ILE A 27 -8.51 11.39 0.64
N THR A 28 -9.40 12.31 0.96
CA THR A 28 -9.14 13.75 0.89
C THR A 28 -8.71 14.22 2.27
N LEU A 29 -7.48 14.72 2.41
CA LEU A 29 -6.96 15.25 3.68
C LEU A 29 -7.35 16.73 3.86
N ASP A 30 -7.17 17.52 2.80
CA ASP A 30 -7.54 18.94 2.70
C ASP A 30 -7.85 19.24 1.22
N ASP A 31 -8.69 20.23 0.95
CA ASP A 31 -9.05 20.71 -0.39
C ASP A 31 -8.37 22.04 -0.76
N LYS A 32 -7.50 22.55 0.13
CA LYS A 32 -6.73 23.79 -0.05
C LYS A 32 -5.36 23.55 -0.65
N PHE A 33 -4.87 24.51 -1.43
CA PHE A 33 -3.46 24.59 -1.80
C PHE A 33 -2.63 25.04 -0.59
N ARG A 34 -1.74 24.17 -0.11
CA ARG A 34 -0.84 24.46 1.03
C ARG A 34 0.60 24.70 0.57
N SER A 35 1.10 23.87 -0.34
CA SER A 35 2.46 23.96 -0.90
C SER A 35 2.55 23.11 -2.17
N GLU A 36 3.62 23.30 -2.94
CA GLU A 36 3.97 22.43 -4.08
C GLU A 36 4.46 21.04 -3.62
N GLY A 37 5.12 20.98 -2.46
CA GLY A 37 5.73 19.75 -1.93
C GLY A 37 4.91 19.07 -0.83
N VAL A 38 5.08 17.75 -0.71
CA VAL A 38 4.54 16.91 0.36
C VAL A 38 5.68 16.12 1.02
N GLY A 39 5.61 15.97 2.34
CA GLY A 39 6.50 15.13 3.14
C GLY A 39 5.72 14.02 3.84
N ILE A 40 6.45 12.97 4.24
CA ILE A 40 5.95 11.84 5.02
C ILE A 40 6.88 11.60 6.20
N GLY A 41 6.32 11.33 7.38
CA GLY A 41 7.08 11.02 8.58
C GLY A 41 6.20 10.58 9.73
N ASP A 42 6.77 9.94 10.75
CA ASP A 42 6.09 9.62 12.01
C ASP A 42 6.39 10.71 13.04
N PHE A 43 5.55 11.74 13.09
CA PHE A 43 5.84 12.94 13.89
C PHE A 43 5.42 12.76 15.36
N ASN A 44 4.39 11.97 15.64
CA ASN A 44 3.92 11.66 16.99
C ASN A 44 4.54 10.39 17.60
N LYS A 45 5.38 9.66 16.85
CA LYS A 45 6.09 8.43 17.26
C LYS A 45 5.15 7.27 17.55
N ASP A 46 4.04 7.18 16.84
CA ASP A 46 3.06 6.10 17.01
C ASP A 46 3.28 4.91 16.05
N GLY A 47 4.33 4.97 15.23
CA GLY A 47 4.70 3.97 14.25
C GLY A 47 3.90 4.05 12.94
N LYS A 48 3.08 5.09 12.74
CA LYS A 48 2.35 5.33 11.49
C LYS A 48 2.95 6.50 10.74
N ASN A 49 2.86 6.41 9.42
CA ASN A 49 3.28 7.49 8.54
C ASN A 49 2.20 8.57 8.47
N ASP A 50 2.52 9.76 8.94
CA ASP A 50 1.75 10.97 8.76
C ASP A 50 2.11 11.67 7.44
N VAL A 51 1.30 12.65 7.06
CA VAL A 51 1.52 13.50 5.88
C VAL A 51 1.76 14.93 6.33
N VAL A 52 2.73 15.64 5.74
CA VAL A 52 2.96 17.08 5.98
C VAL A 52 2.97 17.84 4.66
N VAL A 53 2.28 18.98 4.61
CA VAL A 53 2.23 19.87 3.44
C VAL A 53 2.17 21.32 3.94
N GLY A 54 3.14 22.15 3.57
CA GLY A 54 3.23 23.52 4.06
C GLY A 54 3.34 23.58 5.59
N GLU A 55 2.55 24.45 6.23
CA GLU A 55 2.47 24.58 7.70
C GLU A 55 1.54 23.57 8.40
N VAL A 56 1.11 22.50 7.74
CA VAL A 56 0.15 21.54 8.31
C VAL A 56 0.63 20.10 8.19
N TRP A 57 0.55 19.36 9.31
CA TRP A 57 0.74 17.91 9.37
C TRP A 57 -0.60 17.21 9.70
N TYR A 58 -0.90 16.12 8.99
CA TYR A 58 -2.09 15.28 9.15
C TYR A 58 -1.74 13.93 9.81
N GLU A 59 -2.19 13.73 11.04
CA GLU A 59 -1.91 12.56 11.89
C GLU A 59 -2.69 11.31 11.44
N ALA A 60 -1.99 10.26 11.03
CA ALA A 60 -2.60 8.98 10.69
C ALA A 60 -3.11 8.24 11.95
N PRO A 61 -4.17 7.43 11.86
CA PRO A 61 -5.01 7.15 10.70
C PRO A 61 -6.25 8.05 10.63
N LYS A 62 -6.43 8.94 11.61
CA LYS A 62 -7.60 9.81 11.72
C LYS A 62 -7.51 11.05 10.81
N TRP A 63 -6.31 11.32 10.29
CA TRP A 63 -5.96 12.48 9.50
C TRP A 63 -6.26 13.80 10.22
N THR A 64 -6.02 13.82 11.54
CA THR A 64 -6.23 15.01 12.36
C THR A 64 -5.16 16.06 12.01
N PRO A 65 -5.56 17.28 11.62
CA PRO A 65 -4.61 18.32 11.23
C PRO A 65 -4.00 19.01 12.45
N HIS A 66 -2.70 19.32 12.35
CA HIS A 66 -1.91 20.09 13.33
C HIS A 66 -1.15 21.19 12.59
N GLU A 67 -1.21 22.42 13.09
CA GLU A 67 -0.37 23.53 12.60
C GLU A 67 1.03 23.44 13.22
N ILE A 68 2.07 23.77 12.44
CA ILE A 68 3.49 23.66 12.79
C ILE A 68 4.18 25.02 12.73
#